data_AF-A0A1C3WUC2-F1
#
_entry.id   AF-A0A1C3WUC2-F1
#
_cell.length_a   1.000
_cell.length_b   1.000
_cell.length_c   1.000
_cell.angle_alpha   90.00
_cell.angle_beta   90.00
_cell.angle_gamma   90.00
#
_symmetry.space_group_name_H-M   'P 1'
#
loop_
_entity.id
_entity.type
_entity.pdbx_description
1 polymer ?
#
loop_
_entity_poly.entity_id
_entity_poly.type
_entity_poly.pdbx_seq_one_letter_code
_entity_poly.pdbx_strand_id
1 'polypeptide(L)'
;MGLSVSQLRAIAQQRDRYQTQLNRLKALGKQTSCIEAAVSSACDTLESGTTSFVIYGEPQSGKTEMMICLTAKMLDDGHRVVVHLLNDSVQLLQQNLDRFQRSKLSPAARNFSDVIDPEYSLSAGYHVIFCKKNASDLTKLNQKLERITDKVIIDDEADFATPNALINKGDVTKINALIKKLISHDGIYIGVTAILAGLDGIYGR
;
A
#
# COMPACT_ATOMS: atom_id res chain seq x y z
N MET A 1 -8.32 -25.81 31.11
CA MET A 1 -9.16 -25.74 29.89
C MET A 1 -8.29 -25.27 28.74
N GLY A 2 -8.03 -26.13 27.75
CA GLY A 2 -7.27 -25.77 26.55
C GLY A 2 -8.20 -25.29 25.44
N LEU A 3 -7.76 -24.32 24.64
CA LEU A 3 -8.48 -23.84 23.46
C LEU A 3 -8.56 -24.94 22.39
N SER A 4 -9.71 -25.09 21.75
CA SER A 4 -9.90 -26.06 20.67
C SER A 4 -9.23 -25.61 19.36
N VAL A 5 -8.98 -26.55 18.44
CA VAL A 5 -8.43 -26.25 17.11
C VAL A 5 -9.33 -25.30 16.32
N SER A 6 -10.64 -25.39 16.49
CA SER A 6 -11.60 -24.46 15.87
C SER A 6 -11.53 -23.06 16.50
N GLN A 7 -11.36 -22.96 17.82
CA GLN A 7 -11.14 -21.70 18.52
C GLN A 7 -9.80 -21.07 18.12
N LEU A 8 -8.73 -21.86 17.99
CA LEU A 8 -7.44 -21.39 17.49
C LEU A 8 -7.52 -20.91 16.04
N ARG A 9 -8.29 -21.59 15.18
CA ARG A 9 -8.57 -21.13 13.81
C ARG A 9 -9.39 -19.84 13.79
N ALA A 10 -10.39 -19.70 14.66
CA ALA A 10 -11.20 -18.49 14.77
C ALA A 10 -10.38 -17.29 15.30
N ILE A 11 -9.50 -17.51 16.27
CA ILE A 11 -8.55 -16.50 16.78
C ILE A 11 -7.52 -16.15 15.69
N ALA A 12 -7.00 -17.13 14.98
CA ALA A 12 -6.11 -16.90 13.82
C ALA A 12 -6.83 -16.23 12.64
N GLN A 13 -8.15 -16.39 12.54
CA GLN A 13 -9.01 -15.69 11.59
C GLN A 13 -9.49 -14.34 12.09
N GLN A 14 -9.26 -13.98 13.36
CA GLN A 14 -9.63 -12.68 13.89
C GLN A 14 -8.72 -11.62 13.25
N ARG A 15 -9.27 -10.95 12.25
CA ARG A 15 -8.60 -10.00 11.37
C ARG A 15 -8.49 -8.66 12.08
N ASP A 16 -7.58 -8.60 13.04
CA ASP A 16 -7.43 -7.43 13.92
C ASP A 16 -6.05 -6.76 13.75
N ARG A 17 -5.48 -6.84 12.55
CA ARG A 17 -4.17 -6.25 12.26
C ARG A 17 -4.25 -4.74 12.40
N TYR A 18 -5.31 -4.12 11.90
CA TYR A 18 -5.49 -2.68 11.95
C TYR A 18 -5.56 -2.18 13.40
N GLN A 19 -6.42 -2.77 14.22
CA GLN A 19 -6.53 -2.40 15.64
C GLN A 19 -5.23 -2.68 16.39
N THR A 20 -4.54 -3.79 16.07
CA THR A 20 -3.21 -4.08 16.63
C THR A 20 -2.21 -2.96 16.34
N GLN A 21 -2.21 -2.43 15.11
CA GLN A 21 -1.34 -1.30 14.73
C GLN A 21 -1.75 0.00 15.43
N LEU A 22 -3.05 0.30 15.55
CA LEU A 22 -3.52 1.45 16.32
C LEU A 22 -3.10 1.37 17.79
N ASN A 23 -3.28 0.20 18.41
CA ASN A 23 -2.89 -0.05 19.80
C ASN A 23 -1.37 0.11 19.99
N ARG A 24 -0.55 -0.38 19.05
CA ARG A 24 0.90 -0.16 19.04
C ARG A 24 1.23 1.33 19.04
N LEU A 25 0.59 2.13 18.19
CA LEU A 25 0.83 3.57 18.10
C LEU A 25 0.41 4.30 19.39
N LYS A 26 -0.78 3.97 19.92
CA LYS A 26 -1.28 4.52 21.19
C LYS A 26 -0.36 4.20 22.36
N ALA A 27 0.16 2.97 22.44
CA ALA A 27 1.13 2.55 23.46
C ALA A 27 2.48 3.30 23.35
N LEU A 28 2.85 3.77 22.17
CA LEU A 28 4.01 4.64 21.94
C LEU A 28 3.71 6.13 22.19
N GLY A 29 2.53 6.47 22.70
CA GLY A 29 2.10 7.85 22.97
C GLY A 29 1.79 8.66 21.70
N LYS A 30 1.63 8.01 20.54
CA LYS A 30 1.33 8.72 19.28
C LYS A 30 -0.17 8.99 19.16
N GLN A 31 -0.52 10.19 18.70
CA GLN A 31 -1.89 10.54 18.32
C GLN A 31 -2.27 9.77 17.04
N THR A 32 -3.47 9.21 17.02
CA THR A 32 -3.95 8.29 15.96
C THR A 32 -5.18 8.81 15.22
N SER A 33 -5.82 9.88 15.68
CA SER A 33 -7.05 10.42 15.08
C SER A 33 -6.94 10.69 13.58
N CYS A 34 -5.84 11.28 13.13
CA CYS A 34 -5.63 11.53 11.70
C CYS A 34 -5.44 10.25 10.88
N ILE A 35 -4.82 9.22 11.48
CA ILE A 35 -4.64 7.90 10.84
C ILE A 35 -6.00 7.19 10.76
N GLU A 36 -6.76 7.21 11.85
CA GLU A 36 -8.11 6.63 11.91
C GLU A 36 -9.03 7.29 10.88
N ALA A 37 -9.04 8.62 10.81
CA ALA A 37 -9.81 9.37 9.82
C ALA A 37 -9.38 9.03 8.38
N ALA A 38 -8.08 9.04 8.08
CA ALA A 38 -7.59 8.73 6.73
C ALA A 38 -7.93 7.30 6.28
N VAL A 39 -7.80 6.32 7.17
CA VAL A 39 -8.16 4.92 6.89
C VAL A 39 -9.67 4.76 6.74
N SER A 40 -10.47 5.41 7.58
CA SER A 40 -11.94 5.41 7.45
C SER A 40 -12.37 5.99 6.11
N SER A 41 -11.90 7.18 5.73
CA SER A 41 -12.23 7.81 4.46
C SER A 41 -11.80 6.95 3.26
N ALA A 42 -10.66 6.25 3.35
CA ALA A 42 -10.23 5.32 2.32
C ALA A 42 -11.20 4.13 2.20
N CYS A 43 -11.69 3.58 3.32
CA CYS A 43 -12.70 2.52 3.31
C CYS A 43 -14.02 3.01 2.70
N ASP A 44 -14.52 4.17 3.13
CA ASP A 44 -15.76 4.77 2.60
C ASP A 44 -15.66 5.02 1.08
N THR A 45 -14.49 5.45 0.62
CA THR A 45 -14.22 5.66 -0.81
C THR A 45 -14.28 4.34 -1.59
N LEU A 46 -13.70 3.27 -1.05
CA LEU A 46 -13.77 1.93 -1.65
C LEU A 46 -15.20 1.37 -1.66
N GLU A 47 -15.94 1.54 -0.56
CA GLU A 47 -17.35 1.13 -0.45
C GLU A 47 -18.24 1.87 -1.44
N SER A 48 -17.91 3.12 -1.79
CA SER A 48 -18.59 3.88 -2.85
C SER A 48 -18.32 3.36 -4.28
N GLY A 49 -17.45 2.37 -4.44
CA GLY A 49 -17.05 1.80 -5.73
C GLY A 49 -15.87 2.51 -6.40
N THR A 50 -15.24 3.49 -5.74
CA THR A 50 -14.07 4.18 -6.29
C THR A 50 -12.80 3.39 -6.00
N THR A 51 -12.17 2.86 -7.05
CA THR A 51 -10.97 2.00 -6.93
C THR A 51 -9.65 2.74 -7.17
N SER A 52 -9.68 4.04 -7.49
CA SER A 52 -8.47 4.84 -7.72
C SER A 52 -8.62 6.23 -7.10
N PHE A 53 -7.83 6.52 -6.07
CA PHE A 53 -7.88 7.81 -5.36
C PHE A 53 -6.54 8.17 -4.72
N VAL A 54 -6.45 9.37 -4.14
CA VAL A 54 -5.24 9.90 -3.50
C VAL A 54 -5.54 10.32 -2.06
N ILE A 55 -4.68 9.89 -1.14
CA ILE A 55 -4.61 10.33 0.25
C ILE A 55 -3.51 11.39 0.36
N TYR A 56 -3.90 12.58 0.76
CA TYR A 56 -2.98 13.68 1.02
C TYR A 56 -2.54 13.69 2.49
N GLY A 57 -1.26 13.98 2.73
CA GLY A 57 -0.76 14.29 4.07
C GLY A 57 0.46 15.20 3.99
N GLU A 58 0.65 16.10 4.95
CA GLU A 58 1.79 17.02 4.95
C GLU A 58 3.14 16.28 5.05
N PRO A 59 4.26 16.87 4.62
CA PRO A 59 5.59 16.35 4.93
C PRO A 59 5.74 16.05 6.43
N GLN A 60 6.34 14.91 6.78
CA GLN A 60 6.56 14.46 8.17
C GLN A 60 5.29 14.22 9.02
N SER A 61 4.09 14.21 8.42
CA SER A 61 2.80 13.92 9.09
C SER A 61 2.62 12.50 9.63
N GLY A 62 3.64 11.63 9.51
CA GLY A 62 3.54 10.22 9.94
C GLY A 62 2.94 9.27 8.88
N LYS A 63 3.00 9.64 7.59
CA LYS A 63 2.44 8.87 6.46
C LYS A 63 2.74 7.39 6.48
N THR A 64 3.96 6.99 6.80
CA THR A 64 4.29 5.56 6.80
C THR A 64 3.55 4.81 7.91
N GLU A 65 3.30 5.42 9.08
CA GLU A 65 2.46 4.78 10.11
C GLU A 65 1.00 4.70 9.64
N MET A 66 0.54 5.72 8.91
CA MET A 66 -0.75 5.67 8.20
C MET A 66 -0.77 4.53 7.17
N MET A 67 0.24 4.39 6.32
CA MET A 67 0.35 3.34 5.31
C MET A 67 0.42 1.94 5.93
N ILE A 68 1.10 1.78 7.08
CA ILE A 68 1.10 0.52 7.84
C ILE A 68 -0.32 0.19 8.30
N CYS A 69 -1.04 1.16 8.86
CA CYS A 69 -2.41 0.97 9.33
C CYS A 69 -3.39 0.71 8.16
N LEU A 70 -3.25 1.45 7.06
CA LEU A 70 -4.03 1.23 5.84
C LEU A 70 -3.78 -0.16 5.28
N THR A 71 -2.52 -0.58 5.17
CA THR A 71 -2.17 -1.95 4.73
C THR A 71 -2.80 -2.99 5.65
N ALA A 72 -2.70 -2.79 6.97
CA ALA A 72 -3.32 -3.68 7.95
C ALA A 72 -4.83 -3.80 7.74
N LYS A 73 -5.52 -2.68 7.48
CA LYS A 73 -6.95 -2.65 7.17
C LYS A 73 -7.28 -3.38 5.86
N MET A 74 -6.53 -3.13 4.79
CA MET A 74 -6.73 -3.83 3.50
C MET A 74 -6.58 -5.36 3.66
N LEU A 75 -5.60 -5.81 4.44
CA LEU A 75 -5.41 -7.22 4.76
C LEU A 75 -6.57 -7.78 5.58
N ASP A 76 -7.09 -7.01 6.53
CA ASP A 76 -8.26 -7.39 7.33
C ASP A 76 -9.54 -7.42 6.48
N ASP A 77 -9.64 -6.62 5.43
CA ASP A 77 -10.76 -6.66 4.48
C ASP A 77 -10.65 -7.82 3.48
N GLY A 78 -9.52 -8.52 3.47
CA GLY A 78 -9.32 -9.74 2.68
C GLY A 78 -8.51 -9.53 1.40
N HIS A 79 -7.96 -8.34 1.17
CA HIS A 79 -7.04 -8.11 0.06
C HIS A 79 -5.76 -8.90 0.29
N ARG A 80 -5.55 -9.94 -0.52
CA ARG A 80 -4.45 -10.89 -0.34
C ARG A 80 -3.09 -10.32 -0.73
N VAL A 81 -3.03 -9.40 -1.68
CA VAL A 81 -1.77 -8.82 -2.15
C VAL A 81 -1.84 -7.31 -2.08
N VAL A 82 -0.98 -6.73 -1.26
CA VAL A 82 -0.76 -5.29 -1.16
C VAL A 82 0.66 -4.97 -1.62
N VAL A 83 0.79 -4.12 -2.63
CA VAL A 83 2.07 -3.68 -3.20
C VAL A 83 2.29 -2.22 -2.82
N HIS A 84 3.41 -1.93 -2.17
CA HIS A 84 3.92 -0.59 -1.96
C HIS A 84 4.90 -0.24 -3.07
N LEU A 85 4.55 0.76 -3.88
CA LEU A 85 5.40 1.36 -4.89
C LEU A 85 6.11 2.57 -4.28
N LEU A 86 7.42 2.65 -4.46
CA LEU A 86 8.28 3.72 -3.94
C LEU A 86 9.16 4.25 -5.06
N ASN A 87 9.63 5.49 -4.95
CA ASN A 87 10.61 6.05 -5.89
C ASN A 87 11.83 5.15 -6.09
N ASP A 88 12.53 5.31 -7.22
CA ASP A 88 13.71 4.50 -7.58
C ASP A 88 14.95 4.83 -6.73
N SER A 89 14.85 4.57 -5.44
CA SER A 89 15.89 4.73 -4.45
C SER A 89 15.93 3.50 -3.56
N VAL A 90 17.03 2.76 -3.62
CA VAL A 90 17.26 1.58 -2.79
C VAL A 90 17.24 1.95 -1.31
N GLN A 91 17.80 3.11 -0.96
CA GLN A 91 17.83 3.59 0.42
C GLN A 91 16.42 3.90 0.95
N LEU A 92 15.59 4.62 0.19
CA LEU A 92 14.22 4.93 0.61
C LEU A 92 13.36 3.66 0.72
N LEU A 93 13.57 2.70 -0.19
CA LEU A 93 12.90 1.41 -0.11
C LEU A 93 13.28 0.67 1.17
N GLN A 94 14.57 0.53 1.47
CA GLN A 94 15.01 -0.19 2.66
C GLN A 94 14.52 0.48 3.95
N GLN A 95 14.55 1.80 4.01
CA GLN A 95 14.04 2.55 5.18
C GLN A 95 12.54 2.30 5.42
N ASN A 96 11.72 2.32 4.37
CA ASN A 96 10.28 2.05 4.52
C ASN A 96 10.01 0.58 4.84
N LEU A 97 10.71 -0.35 4.18
CA LEU A 97 10.61 -1.79 4.44
C LEU A 97 10.96 -2.12 5.91
N ASP A 98 12.07 -1.59 6.42
CA ASP A 98 12.49 -1.76 7.81
C ASP A 98 11.42 -1.29 8.80
N ARG A 99 10.77 -0.16 8.50
CA ARG A 99 9.70 0.39 9.35
C ARG A 99 8.48 -0.50 9.34
N PHE A 100 8.10 -1.04 8.18
CA PHE A 100 7.03 -2.03 8.08
C PHE A 100 7.36 -3.31 8.86
N GLN A 101 8.58 -3.83 8.75
CA GLN A 101 9.00 -5.03 9.47
C GLN A 101 9.03 -4.79 10.99
N ARG A 102 9.52 -3.64 11.45
CA ARG A 102 9.51 -3.25 12.87
C ARG A 102 8.10 -3.06 13.45
N SER A 103 7.11 -2.74 12.60
CA SER A 103 5.70 -2.67 13.03
C SER A 103 5.10 -4.02 13.43
N LYS A 104 5.79 -5.13 13.08
CA LYS A 104 5.33 -6.51 13.28
C LYS A 104 3.96 -6.79 12.62
N LEU A 105 3.63 -6.06 11.55
CA LEU A 105 2.50 -6.41 10.70
C LEU A 105 2.67 -7.85 10.20
N SER A 106 1.60 -8.63 10.28
CA SER A 106 1.56 -10.01 9.80
C SER A 106 0.66 -10.09 8.57
N PRO A 107 1.12 -10.59 7.41
CA PRO A 107 2.47 -11.09 7.14
C PRO A 107 3.52 -9.97 7.12
N ALA A 108 4.79 -10.33 7.35
CA ALA A 108 5.89 -9.38 7.24
C ALA A 108 6.02 -8.87 5.81
N ALA A 109 6.31 -7.57 5.66
CA ALA A 109 6.62 -6.98 4.38
C ALA A 109 7.92 -7.54 3.80
N ARG A 110 7.94 -7.78 2.47
CA ARG A 110 9.07 -8.34 1.73
C ARG A 110 9.52 -7.41 0.61
N ASN A 111 10.80 -7.46 0.30
CA ASN A 111 11.33 -6.82 -0.89
C ASN A 111 10.84 -7.57 -2.14
N PHE A 112 10.58 -6.86 -3.24
CA PHE A 112 10.19 -7.50 -4.50
C PHE A 112 11.22 -8.55 -4.95
N SER A 113 12.51 -8.35 -4.66
CA SER A 113 13.58 -9.29 -5.00
C SER A 113 13.34 -10.69 -4.44
N ASP A 114 12.75 -10.77 -3.24
CA ASP A 114 12.45 -12.04 -2.56
C ASP A 114 11.19 -12.69 -3.16
N VAL A 115 10.29 -11.87 -3.71
CA VAL A 115 9.00 -12.30 -4.25
C VAL A 115 9.09 -12.76 -5.70
N ILE A 116 10.02 -12.20 -6.48
CA ILE A 116 10.23 -12.59 -7.88
C ILE A 116 10.89 -13.97 -8.03
N ASP A 117 11.44 -14.52 -6.95
CA ASP A 117 11.92 -15.90 -6.92
C ASP A 117 10.80 -16.85 -7.40
N PRO A 118 11.05 -17.71 -8.42
CA PRO A 118 10.07 -18.66 -8.91
C PRO A 118 9.48 -19.58 -7.82
N GLU A 119 10.26 -19.93 -6.81
CA GLU A 119 9.84 -20.79 -5.70
C GLU A 119 8.90 -20.08 -4.72
N TYR A 120 8.92 -18.74 -4.70
CA TYR A 120 8.02 -17.97 -3.86
C TYR A 120 6.59 -18.03 -4.40
N SER A 121 5.70 -18.72 -3.69
CA SER A 121 4.29 -18.82 -4.06
C SER A 121 3.46 -17.66 -3.53
N LEU A 122 2.63 -17.09 -4.40
CA LEU A 122 1.61 -16.08 -4.09
C LEU A 122 0.19 -16.66 -4.12
N SER A 123 0.04 -17.98 -4.24
CA SER A 123 -1.26 -18.63 -4.44
C SER A 123 -2.12 -18.69 -3.19
N ALA A 124 -1.51 -18.54 -2.01
CA ALA A 124 -2.18 -18.67 -0.72
C ALA A 124 -1.62 -17.68 0.30
N GLY A 125 -2.49 -17.30 1.25
CA GLY A 125 -2.14 -16.36 2.29
C GLY A 125 -2.24 -14.90 1.85
N TYR A 126 -1.58 -14.05 2.62
CA TYR A 126 -1.49 -12.62 2.42
C TYR A 126 -0.05 -12.24 2.09
N HIS A 127 0.15 -11.16 1.36
CA HIS A 127 1.47 -10.69 0.93
C HIS A 127 1.52 -9.16 0.93
N VAL A 128 2.58 -8.62 1.54
CA VAL A 128 2.91 -7.19 1.50
C VAL A 128 4.26 -7.06 0.80
N ILE A 129 4.27 -6.40 -0.36
CA ILE A 129 5.41 -6.38 -1.28
C ILE A 129 5.90 -4.94 -1.46
N PHE A 130 7.20 -4.71 -1.35
CA PHE A 130 7.84 -3.41 -1.57
C PHE A 130 8.59 -3.43 -2.89
N CYS A 131 8.23 -2.55 -3.83
CA CYS A 131 8.81 -2.49 -5.17
C CYS A 131 9.17 -1.07 -5.56
N LYS A 132 10.27 -0.90 -6.29
CA LYS A 132 10.67 0.39 -6.84
C LYS A 132 9.86 0.73 -8.09
N LYS A 133 9.54 2.00 -8.25
CA LYS A 133 8.87 2.59 -9.43
C LYS A 133 9.86 2.82 -10.56
N ASN A 134 10.44 1.74 -11.07
CA ASN A 134 11.24 1.78 -12.29
C ASN A 134 10.75 0.74 -13.29
N ALA A 135 11.08 0.92 -14.56
CA ALA A 135 10.55 0.08 -15.62
C ALA A 135 10.98 -1.39 -15.51
N SER A 136 12.19 -1.67 -15.00
CA SER A 136 12.70 -3.04 -14.81
C SER A 136 11.86 -3.80 -13.79
N ASP A 137 11.72 -3.24 -12.60
CA ASP A 137 11.11 -3.94 -11.47
C ASP A 137 9.61 -4.06 -11.66
N LEU A 138 8.96 -3.02 -12.19
CA LEU A 138 7.55 -3.07 -12.54
C LEU A 138 7.26 -4.09 -13.66
N THR A 139 8.16 -4.28 -14.62
CA THR A 139 7.98 -5.30 -15.67
C THR A 139 8.01 -6.71 -15.06
N LYS A 140 8.99 -7.00 -14.20
CA LYS A 140 9.11 -8.29 -13.50
C LYS A 140 7.94 -8.53 -12.55
N LEU A 141 7.51 -7.50 -11.84
CA LEU A 141 6.38 -7.58 -10.93
C LEU A 141 5.07 -7.85 -11.68
N ASN A 142 4.83 -7.18 -12.80
CA ASN A 142 3.69 -7.46 -13.68
C ASN A 142 3.66 -8.93 -14.14
N GLN A 143 4.81 -9.51 -14.48
CA GLN A 143 4.88 -10.93 -14.85
C GLN A 143 4.57 -11.85 -13.66
N LYS A 144 5.13 -11.56 -12.48
CA LYS A 144 4.89 -12.37 -11.27
C LYS A 144 3.44 -12.30 -10.79
N LEU A 145 2.79 -11.15 -10.94
CA LEU A 145 1.43 -10.88 -10.46
C LEU A 145 0.34 -11.02 -11.54
N GLU A 146 0.68 -11.47 -12.76
CA GLU A 146 -0.24 -11.50 -13.90
C GLU A 146 -1.55 -12.25 -13.62
N ARG A 147 -1.49 -13.32 -12.82
CA ARG A 147 -2.64 -14.16 -12.46
C ARG A 147 -3.28 -13.79 -11.12
N ILE A 148 -2.79 -12.75 -10.45
CA ILE A 148 -3.29 -12.31 -9.16
C ILE A 148 -4.33 -11.21 -9.38
N THR A 149 -5.55 -11.48 -8.94
CA THR A 149 -6.68 -10.54 -8.96
C THR A 149 -6.78 -9.74 -7.66
N ASP A 150 -7.56 -8.67 -7.67
CA ASP A 150 -7.99 -7.92 -6.47
C ASP A 150 -6.83 -7.38 -5.59
N LYS A 151 -5.73 -7.01 -6.26
CA LYS A 151 -4.52 -6.46 -5.65
C LYS A 151 -4.69 -4.99 -5.30
N VAL A 152 -4.09 -4.57 -4.19
CA VAL A 152 -4.06 -3.17 -3.76
C VAL A 152 -2.67 -2.60 -4.04
N ILE A 153 -2.61 -1.51 -4.79
CA ILE A 153 -1.39 -0.77 -5.09
C ILE A 153 -1.40 0.51 -4.27
N ILE A 154 -0.47 0.63 -3.33
CA ILE A 154 -0.22 1.85 -2.55
C ILE A 154 1.00 2.52 -3.16
N ASP A 155 0.83 3.71 -3.69
CA ASP A 155 1.88 4.46 -4.39
C ASP A 155 2.36 5.62 -3.54
N ASP A 156 3.54 5.47 -2.91
CA ASP A 156 4.16 6.52 -2.11
C ASP A 156 4.77 7.59 -3.02
N GLU A 157 4.51 8.85 -2.68
CA GLU A 157 4.77 10.01 -3.53
C GLU A 157 4.11 9.88 -4.90
N ALA A 158 2.83 9.49 -4.90
CA ALA A 158 2.04 9.30 -6.11
C ALA A 158 2.07 10.52 -7.03
N ASP A 159 2.95 10.46 -8.03
CA ASP A 159 3.07 11.33 -9.20
C ASP A 159 2.21 10.80 -10.36
N PHE A 160 1.91 9.49 -10.36
CA PHE A 160 1.03 8.83 -11.34
C PHE A 160 -0.36 9.46 -11.41
N ALA A 161 -0.93 9.84 -10.27
CA ALA A 161 -2.23 10.49 -10.18
C ALA A 161 -2.17 12.02 -10.38
N THR A 162 -1.00 12.58 -10.71
CA THR A 162 -0.77 14.04 -10.74
C THR A 162 -0.72 14.60 -12.17
N PRO A 163 -1.23 15.82 -12.41
CA PRO A 163 -1.09 16.50 -13.70
C PRO A 163 0.38 16.66 -14.19
N ASN A 164 1.36 16.64 -13.27
CA ASN A 164 2.79 16.74 -13.59
C ASN A 164 3.32 15.55 -14.42
N ALA A 165 2.59 14.43 -14.48
CA ALA A 165 2.89 13.31 -15.37
C ALA A 165 2.92 13.70 -16.86
N LEU A 166 2.39 14.88 -17.23
CA LEU A 166 2.33 15.38 -18.61
C LEU A 166 3.61 16.07 -19.10
N ILE A 167 4.54 16.41 -18.20
CA ILE A 167 5.70 17.29 -18.53
C ILE A 167 6.94 16.48 -18.94
N ASN A 168 7.19 15.30 -18.36
CA ASN A 168 8.31 14.41 -18.70
C ASN A 168 7.84 13.20 -19.54
N LYS A 169 7.57 13.42 -20.82
CA LYS A 169 6.72 12.52 -21.65
C LYS A 169 7.27 11.12 -21.97
N GLY A 170 8.57 10.85 -21.81
CA GLY A 170 9.18 9.56 -22.21
C GLY A 170 9.05 8.46 -21.15
N ASP A 171 9.91 8.49 -20.14
CA ASP A 171 9.98 7.40 -19.16
C ASP A 171 8.80 7.37 -18.18
N VAL A 172 8.23 8.54 -17.86
CA VAL A 172 7.03 8.63 -17.00
C VAL A 172 5.83 7.97 -17.67
N THR A 173 5.67 8.08 -19.00
CA THR A 173 4.57 7.40 -19.69
C THR A 173 4.73 5.89 -19.70
N LYS A 174 5.97 5.39 -19.82
CA LYS A 174 6.28 3.95 -19.71
C LYS A 174 6.01 3.42 -18.29
N ILE A 175 6.48 4.13 -17.26
CA ILE A 175 6.22 3.76 -15.86
C ILE A 175 4.71 3.77 -15.58
N ASN A 176 4.01 4.82 -16.01
CA ASN A 176 2.55 4.91 -15.84
C ASN A 176 1.81 3.79 -16.57
N ALA A 177 2.26 3.38 -17.76
CA ALA A 177 1.69 2.24 -18.47
C ALA A 177 1.91 0.92 -17.68
N LEU A 178 3.08 0.75 -17.08
CA LEU A 178 3.39 -0.42 -16.25
C LEU A 178 2.59 -0.42 -14.94
N ILE A 179 2.37 0.74 -14.31
CA ILE A 179 1.51 0.87 -13.13
C ILE A 179 0.05 0.56 -13.50
N LYS A 180 -0.47 1.10 -14.61
CA LYS A 180 -1.82 0.75 -15.11
C LYS A 180 -1.98 -0.74 -15.35
N LYS A 181 -0.98 -1.37 -15.97
CA LYS A 181 -0.97 -2.83 -16.16
C LYS A 181 -0.95 -3.56 -14.82
N LEU A 182 -0.18 -3.06 -13.86
CA LEU A 182 -0.06 -3.62 -12.52
C LEU A 182 -1.32 -3.45 -11.69
N ILE A 183 -2.13 -2.42 -11.89
CA ILE A 183 -3.43 -2.29 -11.23
C ILE A 183 -4.42 -3.30 -11.85
N SER A 184 -4.36 -3.49 -13.17
CA SER A 184 -5.34 -4.25 -13.97
C SER A 184 -6.77 -3.75 -13.78
N HIS A 185 -7.76 -4.44 -14.35
CA HIS A 185 -9.16 -4.00 -14.36
C HIS A 185 -9.88 -4.09 -13.00
N ASP A 186 -9.31 -4.87 -12.08
CA ASP A 186 -9.91 -5.35 -10.83
C ASP A 186 -9.08 -4.95 -9.59
N GLY A 187 -7.97 -4.24 -9.78
CA GLY A 187 -7.15 -3.76 -8.69
C GLY A 187 -7.60 -2.40 -8.15
N ILE A 188 -7.12 -2.12 -6.95
CA ILE A 188 -7.27 -0.84 -6.25
C ILE A 188 -5.95 -0.08 -6.33
N TYR A 189 -6.03 1.21 -6.60
CA TYR A 189 -4.91 2.14 -6.56
C TYR A 189 -5.16 3.23 -5.52
N ILE A 190 -4.20 3.40 -4.60
CA ILE A 190 -4.21 4.43 -3.58
C ILE A 190 -2.89 5.19 -3.66
N GLY A 191 -2.95 6.42 -4.17
CA GLY A 191 -1.80 7.31 -4.14
C GLY A 191 -1.65 7.95 -2.76
N VAL A 192 -0.44 8.02 -2.22
CA VAL A 192 -0.14 8.73 -0.97
C VAL A 192 0.87 9.82 -1.28
N THR A 193 0.52 11.09 -1.09
CA THR A 193 1.37 12.21 -1.52
C THR A 193 1.37 13.38 -0.55
N ALA A 194 2.42 14.21 -0.63
CA ALA A 194 2.53 15.49 0.10
C ALA A 194 2.08 16.68 -0.74
N ILE A 195 1.76 16.45 -2.01
CA ILE A 195 1.46 17.50 -2.99
C ILE A 195 0.11 17.17 -3.61
N LEU A 196 -0.87 18.05 -3.38
CA LEU A 196 -2.14 18.03 -4.13
C LEU A 196 -1.82 18.54 -5.53
N ALA A 197 -1.65 17.64 -6.47
CA ALA A 197 -1.34 18.07 -7.81
C ALA A 197 -2.60 18.63 -8.48
N GLY A 198 -2.60 19.95 -8.71
CA GLY A 198 -3.68 20.66 -9.38
C GLY A 198 -4.51 21.62 -8.52
N LEU A 199 -4.06 22.01 -7.32
CA LEU A 199 -4.74 23.06 -6.53
C LEU A 199 -4.00 24.40 -6.41
N ASP A 200 -2.83 24.55 -7.03
CA ASP A 200 -2.19 25.88 -7.18
C ASP A 200 -2.99 26.84 -8.10
N GLY A 201 -4.15 26.41 -8.62
CA GLY A 201 -5.00 27.21 -9.51
C GLY A 201 -6.50 27.25 -9.18
N ILE A 202 -6.96 26.68 -8.06
CA ILE A 202 -8.42 26.67 -7.71
C ILE A 202 -8.72 27.29 -6.33
N TYR A 203 -7.72 27.88 -5.66
CA TYR A 203 -8.01 28.99 -4.74
C TYR A 203 -7.94 30.31 -5.54
N GLY A 204 -9.02 30.58 -6.27
CA GLY A 204 -9.32 31.92 -6.74
C GLY A 204 -10.09 32.68 -5.67
N ARG A 205 -9.37 33.45 -4.86
CA ARG A 205 -9.63 34.88 -4.53
C ARG A 205 -8.56 35.41 -3.60
#